data_AF-A0AB35BFR6-F1
#
_entry.id   AF-A0AB35BFR6-F1
#
_cell.length_a   1.000
_cell.length_b   1.000
_cell.length_c   1.000
_cell.angle_alpha   90.00
_cell.angle_beta   90.00
_cell.angle_gamma   90.00
#
_symmetry.space_group_name_H-M   'P 1'
#
loop_
_entity.id
_entity.type
_entity.pdbx_description
1 polymer ?
#
loop_
_entity_poly.entity_id
_entity_poly.type
_entity_poly.pdbx_seq_one_letter_code
_entity_poly.pdbx_strand_id
1 'polypeptide(L)'
;MPDHDLPTLRQRAENGDATALDELVQLAVELGDMDELRRLADGGNSDATDELIQLAGELGDMDQLRHLADGGNSDAADQLIELATERDDLDELRRLAERGNTTAAEQLAELTAE
;
A
#
# COMPACT_ATOMS: atom_id res chain seq x y z
N MET A 1 1.32 1.84 28.15
CA MET A 1 1.75 2.34 26.83
C MET A 1 2.60 3.57 27.09
N PRO A 2 3.76 3.74 26.46
CA PRO A 2 4.41 5.04 26.49
C PRO A 2 3.43 6.04 25.87
N ASP A 3 3.12 7.12 26.60
CA ASP A 3 2.34 8.23 26.06
C ASP A 3 3.23 8.96 25.04
N HIS A 4 3.36 8.41 23.84
CA HIS A 4 3.97 9.11 22.73
C HIS A 4 3.07 10.29 22.41
N ASP A 5 3.58 11.50 22.62
CA ASP A 5 2.87 12.72 22.24
C ASP A 5 2.84 12.82 20.71
N LEU A 6 1.87 12.12 20.09
CA LEU A 6 1.68 12.03 18.65
C LEU A 6 1.70 13.40 17.96
N PRO A 7 0.99 14.45 18.46
CA PRO A 7 1.13 15.80 17.94
C PRO A 7 2.58 16.31 17.89
N THR A 8 3.34 16.10 18.96
CA THR A 8 4.75 16.52 19.01
C THR A 8 5.63 15.71 18.07
N LEU A 9 5.41 14.40 17.95
CA LEU A 9 6.13 13.55 16.98
C LEU A 9 5.84 13.97 15.54
N ARG A 10 4.56 14.19 15.20
CA ARG A 10 4.14 14.67 13.88
C ARG A 10 4.79 16.01 13.54
N GLN A 11 4.75 16.96 14.46
CA GLN A 11 5.41 18.26 14.26
C GLN A 11 6.92 18.11 14.03
N ARG A 12 7.60 17.25 14.78
CA ARG A 12 9.05 17.02 14.58
C ARG A 12 9.32 16.38 13.22
N ALA A 13 8.58 15.35 12.85
CA ALA A 13 8.70 14.69 11.56
C ALA A 13 8.45 15.66 10.38
N GLU A 14 7.42 16.50 10.47
CA GLU A 14 7.12 17.56 9.50
C GLU A 14 8.25 18.60 9.37
N ASN A 15 9.02 18.81 10.44
CA ASN A 15 10.21 19.66 10.44
C ASN A 15 11.49 18.92 9.96
N GLY A 16 11.38 17.69 9.48
CA GLY A 16 12.48 16.89 8.94
C GLY A 16 13.26 16.07 9.97
N ASP A 17 12.70 15.86 11.17
CA ASP A 17 13.28 14.96 12.16
C ASP A 17 13.06 13.50 11.75
N ALA A 18 14.09 12.87 11.19
CA ALA A 18 14.05 11.49 10.73
C ALA A 18 13.74 10.50 11.86
N THR A 19 14.24 10.72 13.07
CA THR A 19 13.95 9.83 14.20
C THR A 19 12.48 9.89 14.61
N ALA A 20 11.88 11.08 14.59
CA ALA A 20 10.45 11.21 14.84
C ALA A 20 9.61 10.57 13.72
N LEU A 21 10.10 10.62 12.48
CA LEU A 21 9.46 9.98 11.34
C LEU A 21 9.48 8.44 11.48
N ASP A 22 10.64 7.86 11.79
CA ASP A 22 10.81 6.42 12.01
C ASP A 22 9.90 5.93 13.17
N GLU A 23 9.85 6.71 14.27
CA GLU A 23 9.01 6.40 15.43
C GLU A 23 7.50 6.43 15.06
N LEU A 24 7.07 7.35 14.20
CA LEU A 24 5.70 7.38 13.71
C LEU A 24 5.37 6.19 12.82
N VAL A 25 6.27 5.80 11.91
CA VAL A 25 6.06 4.61 11.06
C VAL A 25 5.92 3.37 11.95
N GLN A 26 6.86 3.16 12.87
CA GLN A 26 6.82 2.00 13.75
C GLN A 26 5.53 1.96 14.58
N LEU A 27 5.12 3.09 15.17
CA LEU A 27 3.90 3.15 15.96
C LEU A 27 2.65 2.92 15.11
N ALA A 28 2.62 3.42 13.88
CA ALA A 28 1.51 3.20 12.97
C ALA A 28 1.39 1.72 12.58
N VAL A 29 2.51 1.04 12.31
CA VAL A 29 2.54 -0.42 12.07
C VAL A 29 2.03 -1.19 13.29
N GLU A 30 2.56 -0.89 14.48
CA GLU A 30 2.17 -1.57 15.73
C GLU A 30 0.67 -1.43 16.05
N LEU A 31 0.06 -0.30 15.64
CA LEU A 31 -1.36 -0.02 15.84
C LEU A 31 -2.24 -0.45 14.66
N GLY A 32 -1.66 -0.84 13.52
CA GLY A 32 -2.39 -1.03 12.27
C GLY A 32 -3.05 0.26 11.75
N ASP A 33 -2.46 1.42 12.04
CA ASP A 33 -2.99 2.73 11.67
C ASP A 33 -2.69 3.04 10.20
N MET A 34 -3.54 2.51 9.31
CA MET A 34 -3.48 2.73 7.87
C MET A 34 -3.61 4.20 7.47
N ASP A 35 -4.32 5.01 8.26
CA ASP A 35 -4.49 6.44 7.96
C ASP A 35 -3.18 7.20 8.21
N GLU A 36 -2.47 6.89 9.30
CA GLU A 36 -1.15 7.47 9.56
C GLU A 36 -0.10 6.98 8.55
N LEU A 37 -0.06 5.69 8.22
CA LEU A 37 0.85 5.16 7.20
C LEU A 37 0.63 5.84 5.84
N ARG A 38 -0.64 6.03 5.43
CA ARG A 38 -0.99 6.74 4.20
C ARG A 38 -0.56 8.20 4.23
N ARG A 39 -0.77 8.91 5.34
CA ARG A 39 -0.32 10.30 5.50
C ARG A 39 1.19 10.42 5.34
N LEU A 40 1.95 9.47 5.90
CA LEU A 40 3.41 9.44 5.80
C LEU A 40 3.89 9.08 4.38
N ALA A 41 3.24 8.10 3.74
CA ALA A 41 3.49 7.71 2.36
C ALA A 41 3.22 8.86 1.37
N ASP A 42 2.10 9.57 1.53
CA ASP A 42 1.77 10.77 0.75
C ASP A 42 2.80 11.90 0.95
N GLY A 43 3.46 11.92 2.12
CA GLY A 43 4.61 12.78 2.41
C GLY A 43 5.92 12.34 1.76
N GLY A 44 5.93 11.22 1.03
CA GLY A 44 7.08 10.66 0.34
C GLY A 44 7.96 9.75 1.21
N ASN A 45 7.48 9.28 2.36
CA ASN A 45 8.20 8.28 3.15
C ASN A 45 8.05 6.90 2.50
N SER A 46 9.18 6.31 2.07
CA SER A 46 9.22 4.99 1.41
C SER A 46 8.82 3.87 2.36
N ASP A 47 9.34 3.88 3.59
CA ASP A 47 9.11 2.80 4.56
C ASP A 47 7.62 2.72 4.93
N ALA A 48 6.96 3.87 5.10
CA ALA A 48 5.52 3.96 5.30
C ALA A 48 4.73 3.47 4.08
N THR A 49 5.25 3.67 2.87
CA THR A 49 4.63 3.16 1.64
C THR A 49 4.69 1.64 1.62
N ASP A 50 5.84 1.05 1.92
CA ASP A 50 6.05 -0.40 1.95
C ASP A 50 5.15 -1.06 3.01
N GLU A 51 5.11 -0.50 4.22
CA GLU A 51 4.24 -0.98 5.31
C GLU A 51 2.76 -0.84 4.97
N LEU A 52 2.35 0.24 4.30
CA LEU A 52 0.97 0.41 3.85
C LEU A 52 0.57 -0.63 2.79
N ILE A 53 1.48 -0.97 1.87
CA ILE A 53 1.25 -2.01 0.85
C ILE A 53 1.09 -3.36 1.51
N GLN A 54 1.99 -3.70 2.43
CA GLN A 54 1.94 -4.97 3.15
C GLN A 54 0.62 -5.10 3.91
N LEU A 55 0.27 -4.09 4.72
CA LEU A 55 -0.95 -4.12 5.53
C LEU A 55 -2.22 -4.12 4.65
N ALA A 56 -2.24 -3.36 3.56
CA ALA A 56 -3.36 -3.40 2.61
C ALA A 56 -3.50 -4.78 1.95
N GLY A 57 -2.38 -5.44 1.62
CA GLY A 57 -2.38 -6.83 1.14
C GLY A 57 -2.96 -7.81 2.16
N GLU A 58 -2.47 -7.76 3.40
CA GLU A 58 -2.94 -8.62 4.50
C GLU A 58 -4.44 -8.44 4.81
N LEU A 59 -4.93 -7.20 4.74
CA LEU A 59 -6.35 -6.88 4.94
C LEU A 59 -7.19 -7.10 3.69
N GLY A 60 -6.56 -7.34 2.54
CA GLY A 60 -7.22 -7.46 1.24
C GLY A 60 -7.88 -6.17 0.75
N ASP A 61 -7.35 -5.01 1.17
CA ASP A 61 -7.79 -3.67 0.76
C ASP A 61 -7.32 -3.36 -0.66
N MET A 62 -8.10 -3.85 -1.62
CA MET A 62 -7.82 -3.64 -3.04
C MET A 62 -7.93 -2.17 -3.46
N ASP A 63 -8.73 -1.35 -2.78
CA ASP A 63 -8.87 0.07 -3.14
C ASP A 63 -7.61 0.85 -2.78
N GLN A 64 -7.01 0.58 -1.61
CA GLN A 64 -5.73 1.17 -1.22
C GLN A 64 -4.59 0.71 -2.14
N LEU A 65 -4.51 -0.59 -2.45
CA LEU A 65 -3.50 -1.12 -3.38
C LEU A 65 -3.69 -0.55 -4.79
N ARG A 66 -4.94 -0.43 -5.27
CA ARG A 66 -5.26 0.21 -6.54
C ARG A 66 -4.80 1.66 -6.57
N HIS A 67 -5.02 2.42 -5.50
CA HIS A 67 -4.59 3.80 -5.43
C HIS A 67 -3.06 3.94 -5.59
N LEU A 68 -2.30 3.09 -4.87
CA LEU A 68 -0.84 3.10 -4.92
C LEU A 68 -0.30 2.62 -6.27
N ALA A 69 -0.87 1.55 -6.83
CA ALA A 69 -0.54 1.03 -8.16
C ALA A 69 -0.82 2.08 -9.25
N ASP A 70 -1.92 2.81 -9.12
CA ASP A 70 -2.28 3.89 -10.03
C ASP A 70 -1.32 5.08 -9.95
N GLY A 71 -0.71 5.29 -8.77
CA GLY A 71 0.41 6.20 -8.54
C GLY A 71 1.76 5.69 -9.10
N GLY A 72 1.79 4.50 -9.67
CA GLY A 72 2.97 3.89 -10.29
C GLY A 72 3.83 3.04 -9.35
N ASN A 73 3.33 2.70 -8.15
CA ASN A 73 4.03 1.77 -7.27
C ASN A 73 3.88 0.33 -7.80
N SER A 74 5.00 -0.31 -8.15
CA SER A 74 5.03 -1.67 -8.71
C SER A 74 4.58 -2.72 -7.69
N ASP A 75 5.03 -2.59 -6.46
CA ASP A 75 4.83 -3.61 -5.43
C ASP A 75 3.35 -3.65 -5.02
N ALA A 76 2.70 -2.48 -4.97
CA ALA A 76 1.25 -2.38 -4.82
C ALA A 76 0.49 -3.01 -5.99
N ALA A 77 0.99 -2.86 -7.23
CA ALA A 77 0.38 -3.47 -8.40
C ALA A 77 0.50 -5.01 -8.35
N ASP A 78 1.64 -5.53 -7.90
CA ASP A 78 1.86 -6.97 -7.75
C ASP A 78 0.93 -7.57 -6.69
N GLN A 79 0.82 -6.94 -5.51
CA GLN A 79 -0.14 -7.37 -4.47
C GLN A 79 -1.59 -7.30 -4.95
N LEU A 80 -1.94 -6.29 -5.74
CA LEU A 80 -3.28 -6.14 -6.30
C LEU A 80 -3.61 -7.26 -7.31
N ILE A 81 -2.63 -7.68 -8.12
CA ILE A 81 -2.77 -8.79 -9.07
C ILE A 81 -2.94 -10.10 -8.32
N GLU A 82 -2.14 -10.35 -7.29
CA GLU A 82 -2.26 -11.55 -6.46
C GLU A 82 -3.67 -11.65 -5.88
N LEU A 83 -4.14 -10.61 -5.18
CA LEU A 83 -5.49 -10.60 -4.62
C LEU A 83 -6.60 -10.70 -5.66
N ALA A 84 -6.44 -10.05 -6.82
CA ALA A 84 -7.42 -10.15 -7.90
C ALA A 84 -7.50 -11.57 -8.46
N THR A 85 -6.35 -12.24 -8.61
CA THR A 85 -6.26 -13.62 -9.08
C THR A 85 -6.91 -14.57 -8.07
N GLU A 86 -6.58 -14.45 -6.78
CA GLU A 86 -7.16 -15.27 -5.71
C GLU A 86 -8.69 -15.14 -5.60
N ARG A 87 -9.24 -13.99 -6.03
CA ARG A 87 -10.66 -13.66 -5.97
C ARG A 87 -11.40 -13.86 -7.30
N ASP A 88 -10.72 -14.35 -8.34
CA ASP A 88 -11.24 -14.40 -9.71
C ASP A 88 -11.79 -13.04 -10.20
N ASP A 89 -11.17 -11.94 -9.76
CA ASP A 89 -11.55 -10.57 -10.16
C ASP A 89 -10.99 -10.25 -11.56
N LEU A 90 -11.65 -10.80 -12.57
CA LEU A 90 -11.29 -10.62 -13.97
C LEU A 90 -11.37 -9.16 -14.43
N ASP A 91 -12.21 -8.34 -13.78
CA ASP A 91 -12.36 -6.93 -14.13
C ASP A 91 -11.15 -6.11 -13.64
N GLU A 92 -10.63 -6.42 -12.45
CA GLU A 92 -9.38 -5.85 -11.94
C GLU A 92 -8.18 -6.22 -12.82
N LEU A 93 -8.03 -7.51 -13.12
CA LEU A 93 -6.94 -8.01 -13.97
C LEU A 93 -7.02 -7.40 -15.37
N ARG A 94 -8.22 -7.29 -15.95
CA ARG A 94 -8.43 -6.64 -17.25
C ARG A 94 -8.03 -5.17 -17.21
N ARG A 95 -8.43 -4.42 -16.18
CA ARG A 95 -8.04 -3.00 -16.08
C ARG A 95 -6.52 -2.84 -16.04
N LEU A 96 -5.83 -3.66 -15.24
CA LEU A 96 -4.37 -3.61 -15.14
C LEU A 96 -3.70 -4.01 -16.45
N ALA A 97 -4.20 -5.05 -17.13
CA ALA A 97 -3.73 -5.48 -18.43
C ALA A 97 -3.90 -4.39 -19.51
N GLU A 98 -5.05 -3.71 -19.54
CA GLU A 98 -5.32 -2.58 -20.46
C GLU A 98 -4.40 -1.39 -20.22
N ARG A 99 -3.88 -1.25 -18.99
CA ARG A 99 -2.85 -0.27 -18.64
C ARG A 99 -1.43 -0.74 -18.92
N GLY A 100 -1.28 -1.92 -19.52
CA GLY A 100 0.00 -2.48 -19.95
C GLY A 100 0.72 -3.32 -18.88
N ASN A 101 0.04 -3.71 -17.79
CA ASN A 101 0.63 -4.67 -16.85
C ASN A 101 0.59 -6.08 -17.46
N THR A 102 1.77 -6.59 -17.83
CA THR A 102 1.90 -7.91 -18.48
C THR A 102 1.49 -9.05 -17.56
N THR A 103 1.87 -9.01 -16.28
CA THR A 103 1.52 -10.04 -15.30
C THR A 103 0.01 -10.18 -15.17
N ALA A 104 -0.72 -9.06 -15.07
CA ALA A 104 -2.18 -9.07 -15.04
C ALA A 104 -2.80 -9.65 -16.33
N ALA A 105 -2.21 -9.35 -17.49
CA ALA A 105 -2.68 -9.89 -18.77
C ALA A 105 -2.49 -11.41 -18.85
N GLU A 106 -1.37 -11.92 -18.31
CA GLU A 106 -1.10 -13.36 -18.23
C GLU A 106 -2.09 -14.06 -17.30
N GLN A 107 -2.31 -13.54 -16.09
CA GLN A 107 -3.28 -14.09 -15.14
C GLN A 107 -4.71 -14.08 -15.70
N LEU A 108 -5.12 -12.99 -16.35
CA LEU A 108 -6.43 -12.91 -17.01
C LEU A 108 -6.60 -13.97 -18.11
N ALA A 109 -5.55 -14.22 -18.90
CA ALA A 109 -5.59 -15.23 -19.95
C ALA A 109 -5.66 -16.66 -19.40
N GLU A 110 -4.95 -16.93 -18.29
CA GLU A 110 -4.99 -18.22 -17.60
C GLU A 110 -6.39 -18.52 -17.05
N LEU A 111 -6.97 -17.60 -16.27
CA LEU A 111 -8.28 -17.78 -15.66
C LEU A 111 -9.45 -17.85 -16.65
N THR A 112 -9.33 -17.20 -17.82
CA THR A 112 -10.38 -17.23 -18.85
C THR A 112 -10.30 -18.42 -19.81
N ALA A 113 -9.23 -19.22 -19.71
CA ALA A 113 -9.02 -20.42 -20.52
C ALA A 113 -9.55 -21.71 -19.86
N GLU A 114 -9.92 -21.64 -18.58
CA GLU A 114 -10.54 -22.75 -17.81
C GLU A 114 -12.05 -22.89 -18.07
#